data_AF-A0A6P1Y0T0-F1
#
_entry.id   AF-A0A6P1Y0T0-F1
#
_cell.length_a   1.000
_cell.length_b   1.000
_cell.length_c   1.000
_cell.angle_alpha   90.00
_cell.angle_beta   90.00
_cell.angle_gamma   90.00
#
_symmetry.space_group_name_H-M   'P 1'
#
loop_
_entity.id
_entity.type
_entity.pdbx_description
1 polymer ?
#
loop_
_entity_poly.entity_id
_entity_poly.type
_entity_poly.pdbx_seq_one_letter_code
_entity_poly.pdbx_strand_id
1 'polypeptide(L)'
;MFWTDELRPRNVLTVEDAIRADSEITWAQFFGYPNSRITCCCFYKEKGINFWFPHCDPGGSWANVLSDDGQTLTETSKYIVRIDTHPNKHYPPRLVFPRFKDANSNTFYFKFVGVFQYSDEDSEDGLIHVYKRISDRLIWKNGNPADFEW
;
A
#
# COMPACT_ATOMS: atom_id res chain seq x y z
N MET A 1 5.77 -9.37 -14.95
CA MET A 1 6.67 -10.42 -14.39
C MET A 1 7.13 -9.94 -13.03
N PHE A 2 6.74 -10.64 -11.96
CA PHE A 2 7.05 -10.28 -10.58
C PHE A 2 8.28 -11.09 -10.13
N TRP A 3 9.45 -10.45 -10.07
CA TRP A 3 10.72 -11.14 -9.82
C TRP A 3 10.96 -11.28 -8.32
N THR A 4 10.27 -12.22 -7.69
CA THR A 4 10.45 -12.52 -6.26
C THR A 4 11.77 -13.21 -5.97
N ASP A 5 12.35 -13.87 -6.97
CA ASP A 5 13.51 -14.74 -6.79
C ASP A 5 14.81 -13.93 -6.56
N GLU A 6 14.85 -12.67 -7.03
CA GLU A 6 15.96 -11.74 -6.75
C GLU A 6 15.83 -11.05 -5.39
N LEU A 7 14.60 -10.88 -4.90
CA LEU A 7 14.34 -10.19 -3.64
C LEU A 7 14.59 -11.06 -2.42
N ARG A 8 14.09 -12.30 -2.43
CA ARG A 8 14.11 -13.18 -1.26
C ARG A 8 15.50 -13.32 -0.63
N PRO A 9 16.61 -13.48 -1.39
CA PRO A 9 17.95 -13.58 -0.83
C PRO A 9 18.45 -12.29 -0.18
N ARG A 10 17.95 -11.13 -0.60
CA ARG A 10 18.37 -9.82 -0.08
C ARG A 10 17.78 -9.52 1.29
N ASN A 11 16.71 -10.22 1.69
CA ASN A 11 15.99 -10.00 2.94
C ASN A 11 15.47 -8.55 3.12
N VAL A 12 15.34 -7.80 2.02
CA VAL A 12 14.89 -6.42 2.02
C VAL A 12 14.18 -6.07 0.71
N LEU A 13 13.11 -5.28 0.83
CA LEU A 13 12.47 -4.54 -0.25
C LEU A 13 12.49 -3.06 0.10
N THR A 14 12.90 -2.21 -0.82
CA THR A 14 12.92 -0.76 -0.67
C THR A 14 12.07 -0.11 -1.77
N VAL A 15 11.68 1.15 -1.58
CA VAL A 15 11.00 1.94 -2.62
C VAL A 15 11.84 2.09 -3.91
N GLU A 16 13.17 2.05 -3.79
CA GLU A 16 14.11 2.21 -4.92
C GLU A 16 14.22 0.96 -5.79
N ASP A 17 13.85 -0.23 -5.27
CA ASP A 17 13.87 -1.46 -6.06
C ASP A 17 12.88 -1.39 -7.25
N ALA A 18 11.85 -0.55 -7.15
CA ALA A 18 10.87 -0.27 -8.21
C ALA A 18 10.23 -1.53 -8.81
N ILE A 19 10.17 -2.63 -8.05
CA ILE A 19 9.62 -3.90 -8.47
C ILE A 19 8.12 -3.78 -8.68
N ARG A 20 7.64 -4.47 -9.72
CA ARG A 20 6.27 -4.36 -10.20
C ARG A 20 5.58 -5.71 -10.16
N ALA A 21 4.39 -5.74 -9.61
CA ALA A 21 3.45 -6.84 -9.76
C ALA A 21 2.29 -6.41 -10.65
N ASP A 22 1.76 -7.35 -11.43
CA ASP A 22 0.65 -7.10 -12.34
C ASP A 22 -0.72 -7.23 -11.62
N SER A 23 -0.73 -7.59 -10.33
CA SER A 23 -1.93 -7.71 -9.50
C SER A 23 -1.68 -7.49 -8.01
N GLU A 24 -2.72 -7.05 -7.29
CA GLU A 24 -2.72 -6.82 -5.84
C GLU A 24 -2.41 -8.11 -5.05
N ILE A 25 -3.04 -9.21 -5.48
CA ILE A 25 -2.91 -10.50 -4.79
C ILE A 25 -1.47 -11.02 -4.81
N THR A 26 -0.72 -10.72 -5.86
CA THR A 26 0.68 -11.12 -5.99
C THR A 26 1.54 -10.50 -4.89
N TRP A 27 1.36 -9.20 -4.61
CA TRP A 27 2.02 -8.52 -3.50
C TRP A 27 1.55 -9.07 -2.15
N ALA A 28 0.24 -9.23 -1.95
CA ALA A 28 -0.30 -9.70 -0.69
C ALA A 28 0.21 -11.12 -0.34
N GLN A 29 0.20 -12.04 -1.30
CA GLN A 29 0.69 -13.42 -1.13
C GLN A 29 2.20 -13.47 -0.90
N PHE A 30 2.98 -12.58 -1.54
CA PHE A 30 4.40 -12.45 -1.26
C PHE A 30 4.66 -12.15 0.22
N PHE A 31 3.83 -11.31 0.83
CA PHE A 31 3.87 -10.98 2.27
C PHE A 31 3.02 -11.90 3.15
N GLY A 32 2.70 -13.11 2.66
CA GLY A 32 2.08 -14.17 3.44
C GLY A 32 0.55 -14.11 3.60
N TYR A 33 -0.14 -13.23 2.88
CA TYR A 33 -1.60 -13.19 2.91
C TYR A 33 -2.20 -14.52 2.38
N PRO A 34 -3.04 -15.22 3.16
CA PRO A 34 -3.38 -16.62 2.89
C PRO A 34 -4.47 -16.81 1.83
N ASN A 35 -5.25 -15.77 1.54
CA ASN A 35 -6.39 -15.89 0.64
C ASN A 35 -5.95 -15.77 -0.82
N SER A 36 -6.78 -16.29 -1.74
CA SER A 36 -6.57 -16.18 -3.19
C SER A 36 -7.17 -14.93 -3.81
N ARG A 37 -7.84 -14.10 -3.00
CA ARG A 37 -8.47 -12.84 -3.42
C ARG A 37 -8.25 -11.78 -2.35
N ILE A 38 -8.07 -10.56 -2.80
CA ILE A 38 -7.91 -9.39 -1.94
C ILE A 38 -8.67 -8.20 -2.56
N THR A 39 -9.18 -7.31 -1.72
CA THR A 39 -9.75 -6.03 -2.13
C THR A 39 -8.67 -4.96 -2.17
N CYS A 40 -8.94 -3.82 -2.81
CA CYS A 40 -7.99 -2.69 -2.88
C CYS A 40 -7.56 -2.14 -1.52
N CYS A 41 -8.30 -2.42 -0.45
CA CYS A 41 -7.89 -2.17 0.93
C CYS A 41 -8.29 -3.39 1.76
N CYS A 42 -7.36 -3.99 2.49
CA CYS A 42 -7.59 -5.22 3.24
C CYS A 42 -6.78 -5.23 4.54
N PHE A 43 -7.47 -5.34 5.67
CA PHE A 43 -6.82 -5.52 6.96
C PHE A 43 -6.37 -6.97 7.15
N TYR A 44 -5.07 -7.18 7.28
CA TYR A 44 -4.47 -8.48 7.58
C TYR A 44 -4.25 -8.61 9.09
N LYS A 45 -5.25 -9.15 9.77
CA LYS A 45 -5.34 -9.19 11.24
C LYS A 45 -4.14 -9.86 11.90
N GLU A 46 -3.65 -10.95 11.33
CA GLU A 46 -2.55 -11.75 11.85
C GLU A 46 -1.23 -10.96 11.90
N LYS A 47 -1.08 -9.95 11.05
CA LYS A 47 0.09 -9.06 11.01
C LYS A 47 -0.18 -7.66 11.56
N GLY A 48 -1.43 -7.33 11.89
CA GLY A 48 -1.80 -6.01 12.40
C GLY A 48 -1.57 -4.87 11.40
N ILE A 49 -1.62 -5.16 10.10
CA ILE A 49 -1.36 -4.20 9.01
C ILE A 49 -2.51 -4.16 8.02
N ASN A 50 -2.57 -3.11 7.21
CA ASN A 50 -3.49 -3.00 6.09
C ASN A 50 -2.72 -3.03 4.76
N PHE A 51 -3.06 -3.96 3.87
CA PHE A 51 -2.62 -3.87 2.48
C PHE A 51 -3.49 -2.86 1.76
N TRP A 52 -2.85 -1.84 1.19
CA TRP A 52 -3.54 -0.81 0.44
C TRP A 52 -3.00 -0.71 -0.98
N PHE A 53 -3.91 -0.87 -1.93
CA PHE A 53 -3.69 -0.77 -3.36
C PHE A 53 -4.48 0.42 -3.92
N PRO A 54 -4.09 1.66 -3.58
CA PRO A 54 -4.84 2.83 -3.99
C PRO A 54 -4.82 2.98 -5.51
N HIS A 55 -5.99 3.27 -6.07
CA HIS A 55 -6.10 3.69 -7.45
C HIS A 55 -5.78 5.18 -7.49
N CYS A 56 -4.60 5.54 -8.00
CA CYS A 56 -4.21 6.94 -8.22
C CYS A 56 -4.59 7.44 -9.62
N ASP A 57 -5.31 6.61 -10.40
CA ASP A 57 -5.90 7.01 -11.67
C ASP A 57 -7.27 7.70 -11.50
N PRO A 58 -7.62 8.68 -12.37
CA PRO A 58 -8.84 9.47 -12.23
C PRO A 58 -10.12 8.65 -12.49
N GLY A 59 -11.19 8.94 -11.74
CA GLY A 59 -12.56 8.44 -12.02
C GLY A 59 -13.26 7.70 -10.89
N GLY A 60 -12.58 7.45 -9.76
CA GLY A 60 -13.17 6.83 -8.57
C GLY A 60 -14.05 7.77 -7.72
N SER A 61 -14.74 7.18 -6.74
CA SER A 61 -15.39 7.92 -5.63
C SER A 61 -14.38 8.59 -4.69
N TRP A 62 -13.12 8.15 -4.80
CA TRP A 62 -11.97 8.60 -4.04
C TRP A 62 -10.88 9.05 -5.01
N ALA A 63 -10.28 10.20 -4.72
CA ALA A 63 -9.09 10.68 -5.39
C ALA A 63 -7.90 10.40 -4.48
N ASN A 64 -7.02 9.48 -4.90
CA ASN A 64 -5.79 9.18 -4.19
C ASN A 64 -4.61 9.86 -4.88
N VAL A 65 -3.80 10.58 -4.12
CA VAL A 65 -2.63 11.29 -4.63
C VAL A 65 -1.44 10.97 -3.74
N LEU A 66 -0.38 10.43 -4.33
CA LEU A 66 0.94 10.34 -3.70
C LEU A 66 1.72 11.61 -4.06
N SER A 67 2.30 12.28 -3.07
CA SER A 67 3.13 13.47 -3.28
C SER A 67 4.38 13.15 -4.11
N ASP A 68 4.94 14.15 -4.78
CA ASP A 68 6.11 13.99 -5.66
C ASP A 68 7.35 13.46 -4.91
N ASP A 69 7.50 13.81 -3.63
CA ASP A 69 8.55 13.30 -2.74
C ASP A 69 8.23 11.89 -2.19
N GLY A 70 7.04 11.37 -2.45
CA GLY A 70 6.53 10.09 -1.96
C GLY A 70 6.24 10.04 -0.46
N GLN A 71 6.34 11.15 0.27
CA GLN A 71 6.24 11.17 1.74
C GLN A 71 4.80 11.21 2.24
N THR A 72 3.87 11.72 1.44
CA THR A 72 2.47 11.91 1.82
C THR A 72 1.56 11.27 0.80
N LEU A 73 0.56 10.53 1.27
CA LEU A 73 -0.54 10.06 0.44
C LEU A 73 -1.85 10.65 0.96
N THR A 74 -2.58 11.32 0.08
CA THR A 74 -3.88 11.92 0.39
C THR A 74 -4.98 11.13 -0.29
N GLU A 75 -6.01 10.75 0.47
CA GLU A 75 -7.23 10.09 0.00
C GLU A 75 -8.41 11.05 0.22
N THR A 76 -8.94 11.63 -0.86
CA THR A 76 -10.08 12.57 -0.82
C THR A 76 -11.36 11.89 -1.27
N SER A 77 -12.40 11.93 -0.45
CA SER A 77 -13.73 11.40 -0.77
C SER A 77 -14.65 12.45 -1.36
N LYS A 78 -15.61 12.02 -2.18
CA LYS A 78 -16.77 12.85 -2.56
C LYS A 78 -17.79 13.06 -1.43
N TYR A 79 -17.74 12.23 -0.38
CA TYR A 79 -18.68 12.24 0.75
C TYR A 79 -17.92 12.13 2.08
N ILE A 80 -18.45 12.69 3.16
CA ILE A 80 -17.84 12.56 4.50
C ILE A 80 -17.76 11.08 4.90
N VAL A 81 -16.55 10.61 5.18
CA VAL A 81 -16.27 9.27 5.72
C VAL A 81 -15.49 9.44 7.02
N ARG A 82 -16.21 9.33 8.14
CA ARG A 82 -15.59 9.49 9.46
C ARG A 82 -14.70 8.30 9.78
N ILE A 83 -13.42 8.56 9.99
CA ILE A 83 -12.38 7.53 10.16
C ILE A 83 -12.50 6.80 11.51
N ASP A 84 -13.02 7.49 12.53
CA ASP A 84 -13.31 6.99 13.88
C ASP A 84 -14.27 5.79 13.88
N THR A 85 -15.21 5.75 12.93
CA THR A 85 -16.11 4.61 12.72
C THR A 85 -15.47 3.43 12.00
N HIS A 86 -14.22 3.56 11.55
CA HIS A 86 -13.47 2.58 10.79
C HIS A 86 -12.07 2.34 11.38
N PRO A 87 -11.95 1.79 12.60
CA PRO A 87 -10.66 1.69 13.30
C PRO A 87 -9.59 0.89 12.53
N ASN A 88 -10.00 -0.11 11.74
CA ASN A 88 -9.09 -0.91 10.89
C ASN A 88 -8.56 -0.14 9.66
N LYS A 89 -9.13 1.02 9.34
CA LYS A 89 -8.61 1.98 8.37
C LYS A 89 -7.77 3.07 9.04
N HIS A 90 -8.08 3.38 10.30
CA HIS A 90 -7.47 4.46 11.06
C HIS A 90 -6.09 4.08 11.61
N TYR A 91 -5.99 2.98 12.36
CA TYR A 91 -4.84 2.72 13.22
C TYR A 91 -3.75 1.79 12.63
N PRO A 92 -4.08 0.71 11.90
CA PRO A 92 -3.05 -0.16 11.37
C PRO A 92 -2.15 0.56 10.34
N PRO A 93 -0.82 0.40 10.42
CA PRO A 93 0.09 0.80 9.37
C PRO A 93 -0.30 0.17 8.03
N ARG A 94 -0.15 0.94 6.96
CA ARG A 94 -0.53 0.54 5.61
C ARG A 94 0.69 0.20 4.80
N LEU A 95 0.77 -1.02 4.28
CA LEU A 95 1.72 -1.35 3.22
C LEU A 95 1.09 -0.92 1.90
N VAL A 96 1.69 0.09 1.26
CA VAL A 96 1.07 0.80 0.14
C VAL A 96 1.70 0.38 -1.19
N PHE A 97 0.83 -0.04 -2.11
CA PHE A 97 1.17 -0.45 -3.46
C PHE A 97 0.23 0.23 -4.47
N PRO A 98 0.45 1.50 -4.85
CA PRO A 98 -0.45 2.21 -5.73
C PRO A 98 -0.50 1.57 -7.12
N ARG A 99 -1.66 1.67 -7.75
CA ARG A 99 -1.84 1.26 -9.14
C ARG A 99 -1.29 2.33 -10.07
N PHE A 100 -0.45 1.91 -11.00
CA PHE A 100 0.09 2.73 -12.09
C PHE A 100 -0.36 2.16 -13.42
N LYS A 101 -0.54 3.03 -14.40
CA LYS A 101 -0.74 2.63 -15.80
C LYS A 101 0.62 2.67 -16.51
N ASP A 102 0.96 1.62 -17.24
CA ASP A 102 2.15 1.65 -18.09
C ASP A 102 1.93 2.66 -19.24
N ALA A 103 2.96 3.41 -19.59
CA ALA A 103 2.87 4.42 -20.64
C ALA A 103 2.88 3.80 -22.04
N ASN A 104 3.53 2.64 -22.18
CA ASN A 104 3.76 1.95 -23.45
C ASN A 104 2.82 0.77 -23.66
N SER A 105 2.22 0.25 -22.59
CA SER A 105 1.18 -0.76 -22.65
C SER A 105 -0.07 -0.29 -21.93
N ASN A 106 -1.26 -0.61 -22.44
CA ASN A 106 -2.53 -0.27 -21.77
C ASN A 106 -2.79 -1.18 -20.54
N THR A 107 -1.73 -1.59 -19.84
CA THR A 107 -1.74 -2.50 -18.70
C THR A 107 -1.46 -1.74 -17.41
N PHE A 108 -1.97 -2.26 -16.30
CA PHE A 108 -1.74 -1.70 -14.97
C PHE A 108 -0.70 -2.54 -14.22
N TYR A 109 0.03 -1.89 -13.32
CA TYR A 109 0.95 -2.55 -12.40
C TYR A 109 0.94 -1.86 -11.03
N PHE A 110 1.45 -2.55 -10.03
CA PHE A 110 1.51 -2.09 -8.64
C PHE A 110 2.96 -2.18 -8.15
N LYS A 111 3.43 -1.15 -7.45
CA LYS A 111 4.79 -1.13 -6.84
C LYS A 111 4.74 -0.65 -5.41
N PHE A 112 5.66 -1.14 -4.57
CA PHE A 112 5.82 -0.67 -3.20
C PHE A 112 6.26 0.80 -3.17
N VAL A 113 5.60 1.62 -2.35
CA VAL A 113 5.97 3.04 -2.16
C VAL A 113 6.25 3.41 -0.70
N GLY A 114 6.10 2.45 0.22
CA GLY A 114 6.41 2.61 1.62
C GLY A 114 5.34 2.05 2.55
N VAL A 115 5.62 2.15 3.84
CA VAL A 115 4.66 1.93 4.92
C VAL A 115 4.15 3.28 5.40
N PHE A 116 2.84 3.44 5.49
CA PHE A 116 2.19 4.72 5.79
C PHE A 116 1.29 4.62 7.01
N GLN A 117 1.23 5.69 7.79
CA GLN A 117 0.36 5.83 8.95
C GLN A 117 -0.62 6.99 8.72
N TYR A 118 -1.86 6.85 9.17
CA TYR A 118 -2.83 7.95 9.17
C TYR A 118 -2.37 9.10 10.07
N SER A 119 -2.56 10.34 9.63
CA SER A 119 -2.27 11.56 10.39
C SER A 119 -3.58 12.21 10.85
N ASP A 120 -3.87 12.15 12.16
CA ASP A 120 -5.02 12.85 12.75
C ASP A 120 -4.90 14.37 12.63
N GLU A 121 -3.68 14.90 12.68
CA GLU A 121 -3.39 16.34 12.62
C GLU A 121 -3.65 16.92 11.22
N ASP A 122 -3.28 16.17 10.17
CA ASP A 122 -3.37 16.65 8.79
C ASP A 122 -4.69 16.31 8.09
N SER A 123 -5.54 15.49 8.72
CA SER A 123 -6.79 15.03 8.12
C SER A 123 -7.97 15.96 8.44
N GLU A 124 -8.90 16.11 7.48
CA GLU A 124 -9.98 17.10 7.55
C GLU A 124 -11.36 16.42 7.51
N ASP A 125 -12.11 16.50 8.62
CA ASP A 125 -13.55 16.23 8.77
C ASP A 125 -14.10 14.99 8.03
N GLY A 126 -13.27 13.96 7.85
CA GLY A 126 -13.62 12.74 7.12
C GLY A 126 -13.72 12.90 5.59
N LEU A 127 -13.44 14.07 5.03
CA LEU A 127 -13.38 14.31 3.59
C LEU A 127 -11.99 14.05 3.02
N ILE A 128 -10.96 14.48 3.76
CA ILE A 128 -9.56 14.32 3.38
C ILE A 128 -8.87 13.47 4.44
N HIS A 129 -8.33 12.35 4.02
CA HIS A 129 -7.52 11.47 4.85
C HIS A 129 -6.06 11.57 4.41
N VAL A 130 -5.19 11.98 5.32
CA VAL A 130 -3.76 12.13 5.05
C VAL A 130 -3.00 11.00 5.72
N TYR A 131 -2.11 10.37 4.95
CA TYR A 131 -1.23 9.33 5.42
C TYR A 131 0.23 9.76 5.19
N LYS A 132 1.08 9.59 6.20
CA LYS A 132 2.51 9.93 6.16
C LYS A 132 3.34 8.66 6.10
N ARG A 133 4.36 8.65 5.25
CA ARG A 133 5.31 7.53 5.15
C ARG A 133 6.13 7.45 6.44
N ILE A 134 6.08 6.30 7.08
CA ILE A 134 6.84 5.98 8.30
C ILE A 134 8.02 5.04 8.04
N SER A 135 8.03 4.35 6.89
CA SER A 135 9.17 3.55 6.44
C SER A 135 9.23 3.46 4.91
N ASP A 136 10.45 3.43 4.37
CA ASP A 136 10.78 3.30 2.96
C ASP A 136 11.19 1.87 2.57
N ARG A 137 11.16 0.94 3.53
CA ARG A 137 11.65 -0.41 3.37
C ARG A 137 10.85 -1.42 4.18
N LEU A 138 10.98 -2.67 3.76
CA LEU A 138 10.53 -3.86 4.48
C LEU A 138 11.71 -4.82 4.56
N ILE A 139 12.07 -5.26 5.76
CA ILE A 139 13.10 -6.28 5.99
C ILE A 139 12.41 -7.57 6.41
N TRP A 140 12.98 -8.73 6.10
CA TRP A 140 12.47 -10.01 6.58
C TRP A 140 13.59 -10.96 6.98
N LYS A 141 13.25 -11.98 7.77
CA LYS A 141 14.20 -12.96 8.27
C LYS A 141 14.09 -14.27 7.50
N ASN A 142 15.17 -15.05 7.51
CA ASN A 142 15.20 -16.43 6.99
C ASN A 142 14.78 -16.58 5.52
N GLY A 143 14.90 -15.52 4.71
CA GLY A 143 14.46 -15.55 3.30
C GLY A 143 12.94 -15.64 3.12
N ASN A 144 12.15 -15.44 4.19
CA ASN A 144 10.69 -15.54 4.15
C ASN A 144 10.05 -14.13 4.26
N PRO A 145 9.55 -13.55 3.15
CA PRO A 145 8.92 -12.24 3.18
C PRO A 145 7.62 -12.18 3.98
N ALA A 146 7.02 -13.31 4.36
CA ALA A 146 5.90 -13.29 5.31
C ALA A 146 6.32 -12.82 6.71
N ASP A 147 7.61 -12.93 7.07
CA ASP A 147 8.17 -12.52 8.35
C ASP A 147 8.79 -11.12 8.28
N PHE A 148 8.06 -10.19 7.66
CA PHE A 148 8.52 -8.83 7.43
C PHE A 148 8.35 -7.91 8.64
N GLU A 149 9.20 -6.89 8.71
CA GLU A 149 9.24 -5.77 9.64
C GLU A 149 9.59 -4.49 8.82
N TRP A 150 9.31 -3.29 9.32
CA TRP A 150 9.57 -2.01 8.63
C TRP A 150 10.19 -0.95 9.53
#